data_AF-H9DW06-F1
#
_entry.id   AF-H9DW06-F1
#
_cell.length_a   1.000
_cell.length_b   1.000
_cell.length_c   1.000
_cell.angle_alpha   90.00
_cell.angle_beta   90.00
_cell.angle_gamma   90.00
#
_symmetry.space_group_name_H-M   'P 1'
#
loop_
_entity.id
_entity.type
_entity.pdbx_description
1 polymer ?
#
loop_
_entity_poly.entity_id
_entity_poly.type
_entity_poly.pdbx_seq_one_letter_code
_entity_poly.pdbx_strand_id
1 'polypeptide(L)'
;LQTLAGFASNGSEGFLHLMRYMNKLRKLKIWCMSSAGSTDWTDLREAIQQFILDEKEANIGTRSLSLHFTGCSEDAINSLKEPCYLSSLKLHGNFPQLPQFVTSLRGLKELCLSSTKFTTGLLEALSNLSYLQYLKLVADELEKFIIKVQGFPRLLRLCIVLQCPTFPVIEEGALPFLVTLQLLCKDLHGLSDIQIECFKHLQEVTLHSGVTPATRQEWVKAAKEHLNRPKVLLLKSVDTAESEHTDVDSVMEAVKSETTEYSIAPEGPEQV
;
A
#
# COMPACT_ATOMS: atom_id res chain seq x y z
N LEU A 1 14.15 11.16 -16.05
CA LEU A 1 13.74 10.14 -15.05
C LEU A 1 12.21 10.19 -14.89
N GLN A 2 11.52 9.05 -14.94
CA GLN A 2 10.05 8.98 -14.77
C GLN A 2 9.60 8.21 -13.52
N THR A 3 10.47 7.37 -12.97
CA THR A 3 10.20 6.58 -11.75
C THR A 3 11.36 6.77 -10.79
N LEU A 4 11.05 7.00 -9.52
CA LEU A 4 11.97 7.01 -8.40
C LEU A 4 11.43 6.03 -7.36
N ALA A 5 12.15 4.93 -7.12
CA ALA A 5 11.72 3.85 -6.24
C ALA A 5 12.90 3.20 -5.53
N GLY A 6 12.65 2.62 -4.36
CA GLY A 6 13.65 1.87 -3.59
C GLY A 6 14.46 2.70 -2.59
N PHE A 7 13.99 3.91 -2.26
CA PHE A 7 14.73 4.80 -1.36
C PHE A 7 14.18 4.71 0.06
N ALA A 8 15.09 4.38 0.96
CA ALA A 8 15.01 4.62 2.39
C ALA A 8 15.09 6.13 2.66
N SER A 9 14.20 6.66 3.50
CA SER A 9 14.24 8.04 3.95
C SER A 9 14.08 8.18 5.46
N ASN A 10 14.98 8.89 6.13
CA ASN A 10 14.84 9.32 7.53
C ASN A 10 14.38 10.79 7.67
N GLY A 11 14.03 11.43 6.55
CA GLY A 11 13.42 12.76 6.51
C GLY A 11 14.28 13.89 5.99
N SER A 12 15.60 13.71 5.80
CA SER A 12 16.52 14.80 5.43
C SER A 12 17.59 14.43 4.38
N GLU A 13 17.24 13.62 3.37
CA GLU A 13 18.19 13.32 2.30
C GLU A 13 18.31 14.40 1.22
N GLY A 14 19.53 14.54 0.69
CA GLY A 14 19.81 15.39 -0.47
C GLY A 14 19.01 15.02 -1.72
N PHE A 15 18.57 13.77 -1.90
CA PHE A 15 17.77 13.39 -3.07
C PHE A 15 16.35 13.99 -3.04
N LEU A 16 15.78 14.23 -1.85
CA LEU A 16 14.48 14.89 -1.68
C LEU A 16 14.52 16.29 -2.30
N HIS A 17 15.66 16.97 -2.13
CA HIS A 17 15.92 18.27 -2.74
C HIS A 17 16.02 18.20 -4.26
N LEU A 18 16.52 17.10 -4.83
CA LEU A 18 16.64 16.91 -6.27
C LEU A 18 15.30 16.65 -6.97
N MET A 19 14.28 16.15 -6.24
CA MET A 19 12.96 15.86 -6.81
C MET A 19 12.31 17.09 -7.46
N ARG A 20 12.60 18.30 -6.97
CA ARG A 20 12.09 19.55 -7.54
C ARG A 20 12.49 19.77 -9.01
N TYR A 21 13.59 19.16 -9.44
CA TYR A 21 14.10 19.25 -10.80
C TYR A 21 13.61 18.09 -11.69
N MET A 22 12.94 17.09 -11.12
CA MET A 22 12.46 15.90 -11.83
C MET A 22 11.08 16.12 -12.47
N ASN A 23 10.98 17.06 -13.41
CA ASN A 23 9.70 17.45 -14.04
C ASN A 23 8.95 16.33 -14.79
N LYS A 24 9.62 15.24 -15.15
CA LYS A 24 9.02 14.05 -15.79
C LYS A 24 8.67 12.94 -14.79
N LEU A 25 8.85 13.15 -13.49
CA LEU A 25 8.56 12.14 -12.47
C LEU A 25 7.06 11.83 -12.44
N ARG A 26 6.73 10.54 -12.59
CA ARG A 26 5.38 9.99 -12.58
C ARG A 26 5.17 9.00 -11.46
N LYS A 27 6.21 8.28 -11.03
CA LYS A 27 6.09 7.29 -9.95
C LYS A 27 7.10 7.57 -8.86
N LEU A 28 6.63 7.62 -7.61
CA LEU A 28 7.44 7.84 -6.43
C LEU A 28 7.15 6.73 -5.41
N LYS A 29 8.18 6.00 -4.97
CA LYS A 29 8.11 5.02 -3.88
C LYS A 29 9.18 5.34 -2.85
N ILE A 30 8.76 5.68 -1.63
CA ILE A 30 9.62 6.03 -0.50
C ILE A 30 9.32 5.10 0.67
N TRP A 31 10.38 4.61 1.32
CA TRP A 31 10.34 3.86 2.56
C TRP A 31 10.80 4.77 3.69
N CYS A 32 9.86 5.27 4.49
CA CYS A 32 10.11 6.17 5.60
C CYS A 32 10.52 5.35 6.83
N MET A 33 11.76 5.56 7.31
CA MET A 33 12.34 4.87 8.45
C MET A 33 12.73 5.86 9.54
N SER A 34 12.32 5.58 10.78
CA SER A 34 12.68 6.42 11.91
C SER A 34 14.13 6.16 12.29
N SER A 35 14.97 7.20 12.26
CA SER A 35 16.30 7.14 12.83
C SER A 35 16.27 7.72 14.25
N ALA A 36 16.95 7.06 15.19
CA ALA A 36 17.09 7.56 16.55
C ALA A 36 17.68 8.98 16.55
N GLY A 37 16.83 9.99 16.82
CA GLY A 37 17.23 11.39 16.98
C GLY A 37 16.71 12.40 15.95
N SER A 38 16.10 11.97 14.83
CA SER A 38 15.50 12.89 13.86
C SER A 38 13.99 12.68 13.76
N THR A 39 13.22 13.70 14.14
CA THR A 39 11.77 13.79 13.95
C THR A 39 11.38 14.77 12.84
N ASP A 40 12.37 15.38 12.18
CA ASP A 40 12.12 16.38 11.16
C ASP A 40 11.84 15.73 9.81
N TRP A 41 10.56 15.69 9.46
CA TRP A 41 10.04 15.19 8.18
C TRP A 41 9.73 16.31 7.19
N THR A 42 10.25 17.51 7.42
CA THR A 42 9.93 18.70 6.60
C THR A 42 10.36 18.53 5.16
N ASP A 43 11.59 18.10 4.89
CA ASP A 43 12.06 17.92 3.50
C ASP A 43 11.26 16.85 2.77
N LEU A 44 10.93 15.75 3.46
CA LEU A 44 10.10 14.68 2.90
C LEU A 44 8.70 15.20 2.56
N ARG A 45 8.08 15.92 3.50
CA ARG A 45 6.77 16.54 3.33
C ARG A 45 6.78 17.51 2.15
N GLU A 46 7.79 18.36 2.03
CA GLU A 46 7.94 19.31 0.92
C GLU A 46 8.15 18.59 -0.42
N ALA A 47 8.97 17.55 -0.46
CA ALA A 47 9.21 16.76 -1.66
C ALA A 47 7.94 16.03 -2.13
N ILE A 48 7.19 15.44 -1.20
CA ILE A 48 5.88 14.82 -1.49
C ILE A 48 4.90 15.90 -1.96
N GLN A 49 4.81 17.03 -1.26
CA GLN A 49 3.94 18.15 -1.61
C GLN A 49 4.19 18.61 -3.05
N GLN A 50 5.44 18.85 -3.42
CA GLN A 50 5.80 19.27 -4.78
C GLN A 50 5.46 18.20 -5.82
N PHE A 51 5.62 16.92 -5.48
CA PHE A 51 5.31 15.82 -6.39
C PHE A 51 3.80 15.70 -6.67
N ILE A 52 2.96 15.88 -5.65
CA ILE A 52 1.51 15.69 -5.77
C ILE A 52 0.78 16.97 -6.17
N LEU A 53 1.36 18.15 -5.95
CA LEU A 53 0.77 19.44 -6.30
C LEU A 53 0.45 19.49 -7.80
N ASP A 54 -0.77 19.91 -8.12
CA ASP A 54 -1.22 20.06 -9.51
C ASP A 54 -2.21 21.22 -9.66
N GLU A 55 -1.73 22.45 -9.49
CA GLU A 55 -2.54 23.67 -9.63
C GLU A 55 -3.12 23.88 -11.04
N LYS A 56 -2.43 23.35 -12.06
CA LYS A 56 -2.73 23.61 -13.48
C LYS A 56 -3.38 22.42 -14.20
N GLU A 57 -3.75 21.37 -13.47
CA GLU A 57 -4.25 20.10 -14.03
C GLU A 57 -3.34 19.53 -15.13
N ALA A 58 -2.03 19.76 -15.01
CA ALA A 58 -1.06 19.44 -16.04
C ALA A 58 -0.61 17.97 -15.98
N ASN A 59 -1.03 17.23 -14.95
CA ASN A 59 -0.50 15.91 -14.62
C ASN A 59 -1.56 14.79 -14.63
N ILE A 60 -2.62 14.99 -15.41
CA ILE A 60 -3.76 14.06 -15.49
C ILE A 60 -3.31 12.65 -15.92
N GLY A 61 -3.70 11.66 -15.12
CA GLY A 61 -3.74 10.25 -15.48
C GLY A 61 -2.49 9.42 -15.24
N THR A 62 -1.40 9.96 -14.68
CA THR A 62 -0.11 9.23 -14.68
C THR A 62 0.68 9.24 -13.37
N ARG A 63 0.30 10.01 -12.35
CA ARG A 63 1.06 10.09 -11.09
C ARG A 63 0.67 9.01 -10.08
N SER A 64 1.66 8.27 -9.58
CA SER A 64 1.48 7.28 -8.52
C SER A 64 2.46 7.50 -7.36
N LEU A 65 1.94 7.42 -6.14
CA LEU A 65 2.71 7.56 -4.91
C LEU A 65 2.61 6.29 -4.07
N SER A 66 3.74 5.83 -3.54
CA SER A 66 3.82 4.75 -2.56
C SER A 66 4.65 5.21 -1.38
N LEU A 67 4.06 5.22 -0.19
CA LEU A 67 4.73 5.55 1.06
C LEU A 67 4.63 4.37 2.01
N HIS A 68 5.75 3.99 2.61
CA HIS A 68 5.82 2.92 3.59
C HIS A 68 6.42 3.49 4.86
N PHE A 69 5.64 3.59 5.94
CA PHE A 69 6.06 4.13 7.23
C PHE A 69 6.42 2.99 8.19
N THR A 70 7.65 3.01 8.69
CA THR A 70 8.17 2.05 9.67
C THR A 70 8.75 2.79 10.87
N GLY A 71 8.02 2.79 11.98
CA GLY A 71 8.41 3.47 13.22
C GLY A 71 8.41 5.01 13.13
N CYS A 72 7.87 5.59 12.06
CA CYS A 72 7.77 7.03 11.81
C CYS A 72 6.37 7.56 12.11
N SER A 73 6.27 8.87 12.38
CA SER A 73 4.96 9.52 12.45
C SER A 73 4.36 9.73 11.06
N GLU A 74 3.12 9.29 10.89
CA GLU A 74 2.27 9.56 9.73
C GLU A 74 1.84 11.05 9.62
N ASP A 75 2.17 11.89 10.61
CA ASP A 75 1.91 13.34 10.59
C ASP A 75 2.61 14.07 9.43
N ALA A 76 3.63 13.45 8.84
CA ALA A 76 4.30 13.96 7.65
C ALA A 76 3.32 14.18 6.49
N ILE A 77 2.27 13.36 6.37
CA ILE A 77 1.29 13.46 5.27
C ILE A 77 -0.02 14.12 5.68
N ASN A 78 -0.29 14.25 6.99
CA ASN A 78 -1.52 14.87 7.50
C ASN A 78 -1.62 16.37 7.18
N SER A 79 -0.49 17.06 6.95
CA SER A 79 -0.46 18.49 6.64
C SER A 79 -0.27 18.81 5.14
N LEU A 80 -0.37 17.82 4.26
CA LEU A 80 -0.26 18.05 2.82
C LEU A 80 -1.40 18.94 2.34
N LYS A 81 -1.07 19.95 1.54
CA LYS A 81 -1.97 21.01 1.08
C LYS A 81 -2.51 20.70 -0.31
N GLU A 82 -3.78 20.99 -0.50
CA GLU A 82 -4.48 20.91 -1.79
C GLU A 82 -4.14 22.10 -2.72
N PRO A 83 -4.31 21.98 -4.06
CA PRO A 83 -4.86 20.84 -4.80
C PRO A 83 -3.80 19.78 -5.17
N CYS A 84 -4.15 18.52 -4.93
CA CYS A 84 -3.28 17.37 -5.20
C CYS A 84 -3.87 16.48 -6.30
N TYR A 85 -3.00 15.89 -7.13
CA TYR A 85 -3.38 14.93 -8.16
C TYR A 85 -2.55 13.65 -8.07
N LEU A 86 -3.25 12.51 -7.90
CA LEU A 86 -2.68 11.17 -8.01
C LEU A 86 -3.73 10.25 -8.65
N SER A 87 -3.31 9.38 -9.56
CA SER A 87 -4.18 8.31 -10.07
C SER A 87 -4.12 7.04 -9.22
N SER A 88 -2.99 6.83 -8.51
CA SER A 88 -2.75 5.65 -7.68
C SER A 88 -1.99 6.03 -6.41
N LEU A 89 -2.48 5.57 -5.25
CA LEU A 89 -1.86 5.80 -3.95
C LEU A 89 -1.71 4.47 -3.21
N LYS A 90 -0.51 4.23 -2.67
CA LYS A 90 -0.25 3.12 -1.73
C LYS A 90 0.30 3.68 -0.43
N LEU A 91 -0.34 3.37 0.68
CA LEU A 91 0.11 3.73 2.01
C LEU A 91 0.26 2.48 2.87
N HIS A 92 1.41 2.32 3.51
CA HIS A 92 1.63 1.34 4.56
C HIS A 92 2.04 2.09 5.83
N GLY A 93 1.39 1.82 6.96
CA GLY A 93 1.59 2.51 8.23
C GLY A 93 0.37 2.37 9.13
N ASN A 94 0.36 3.04 10.27
CA ASN A 94 -0.78 3.02 11.20
C ASN A 94 -1.66 4.26 10.98
N PHE A 95 -2.85 4.06 10.42
CA PHE A 95 -3.78 5.15 10.09
C PHE A 95 -5.04 5.06 10.95
N PRO A 96 -5.11 5.74 12.12
CA PRO A 96 -6.33 5.76 12.93
C PRO A 96 -7.49 6.45 12.20
N GLN A 97 -7.17 7.38 11.29
CA GLN A 97 -8.10 8.08 10.41
C GLN A 97 -7.51 8.15 9.00
N LEU A 98 -8.37 8.34 8.00
CA LEU A 98 -7.91 8.54 6.62
C LEU A 98 -7.21 9.92 6.53
N PRO A 99 -5.95 10.00 6.06
CA PRO A 99 -5.27 11.29 5.93
C PRO A 99 -6.05 12.23 5.02
N GLN A 100 -6.25 13.48 5.45
CA GLN A 100 -7.16 14.43 4.79
C GLN A 100 -6.86 14.64 3.30
N PHE A 101 -5.58 14.68 2.91
CA PHE A 101 -5.22 14.86 1.51
C PHE A 101 -5.78 13.74 0.62
N VAL A 102 -5.99 12.52 1.14
CA VAL A 102 -6.52 11.38 0.38
C VAL A 102 -7.96 11.63 -0.07
N THR A 103 -8.79 12.21 0.79
CA THR A 103 -10.18 12.56 0.42
C THR A 103 -10.25 13.66 -0.62
N SER A 104 -9.19 14.47 -0.73
CA SER A 104 -9.10 15.62 -1.62
C SER A 104 -8.29 15.34 -2.89
N LEU A 105 -7.74 14.13 -3.05
CA LEU A 105 -6.96 13.76 -4.23
C LEU A 105 -7.85 13.74 -5.47
N ARG A 106 -7.51 14.60 -6.43
CA ARG A 106 -8.12 14.57 -7.76
C ARG A 106 -7.60 13.37 -8.54
N GLY A 107 -8.51 12.71 -9.25
CA GLY A 107 -8.16 11.64 -10.18
C GLY A 107 -7.81 10.28 -9.55
N LEU A 108 -7.97 10.13 -8.23
CA LEU A 108 -7.63 8.88 -7.53
C LEU A 108 -8.52 7.73 -8.01
N LYS A 109 -7.92 6.76 -8.70
CA LYS A 109 -8.59 5.56 -9.23
C LYS A 109 -8.18 4.31 -8.47
N GLU A 110 -6.97 4.28 -7.92
CA GLU A 110 -6.44 3.11 -7.21
C GLU A 110 -5.93 3.52 -5.83
N LEU A 111 -6.37 2.78 -4.81
CA LEU A 111 -5.94 2.99 -3.44
C LEU A 111 -5.59 1.65 -2.80
N CYS A 112 -4.38 1.56 -2.26
CA CYS A 112 -3.93 0.44 -1.44
C CYS A 112 -3.58 0.97 -0.06
N LEU A 113 -4.24 0.47 0.97
CA LEU A 113 -3.90 0.74 2.36
C LEU A 113 -3.43 -0.54 3.03
N SER A 114 -2.37 -0.41 3.81
CA SER A 114 -1.86 -1.47 4.68
C SER A 114 -1.64 -0.90 6.06
N SER A 115 -2.25 -1.51 7.06
CA SER A 115 -2.19 -1.14 8.49
C SER A 115 -2.36 -2.41 9.31
N THR A 116 -2.12 -2.38 10.61
CA THR A 116 -2.49 -3.50 11.49
C THR A 116 -4.01 -3.63 11.60
N LYS A 117 -4.70 -2.49 11.68
CA LYS A 117 -6.16 -2.40 11.82
C LYS A 117 -6.71 -1.20 11.06
N PHE A 118 -7.95 -1.32 10.59
CA PHE A 118 -8.71 -0.21 10.03
C PHE A 118 -9.94 0.10 10.89
N THR A 119 -10.10 1.38 11.26
CA THR A 119 -11.22 1.86 12.07
C THR A 119 -12.49 2.03 11.24
N THR A 120 -13.66 1.97 11.89
CA THR A 120 -14.94 2.22 11.20
C THR A 120 -14.95 3.59 10.50
N GLY A 121 -14.46 4.64 11.16
CA GLY A 121 -14.44 5.99 10.58
C GLY A 121 -13.55 6.11 9.34
N LEU A 122 -12.39 5.45 9.33
CA LEU A 122 -11.53 5.38 8.13
C LEU A 122 -12.25 4.66 6.98
N LEU A 123 -12.88 3.52 7.26
CA LEU A 123 -13.59 2.71 6.26
C LEU A 123 -14.80 3.45 5.68
N GLU A 124 -15.54 4.19 6.52
CA GLU A 124 -16.62 5.07 6.08
C GLU A 124 -16.10 6.19 5.18
N ALA A 125 -14.98 6.84 5.52
CA ALA A 125 -14.36 7.86 4.68
C ALA A 125 -13.94 7.30 3.30
N LEU A 126 -13.40 6.08 3.26
CA LEU A 126 -13.07 5.41 2.00
C LEU A 126 -14.30 5.19 1.11
N SER A 127 -15.44 4.83 1.69
CA SER A 127 -16.67 4.56 0.95
C SER A 127 -17.20 5.75 0.15
N ASN A 128 -16.81 6.96 0.56
CA ASN A 128 -17.17 8.22 -0.08
C ASN A 128 -16.27 8.59 -1.28
N LEU A 129 -15.19 7.84 -1.54
CA LEU A 129 -14.30 8.07 -2.68
C LEU A 129 -14.98 7.67 -4.00
N SER A 130 -15.79 8.57 -4.55
CA SER A 130 -16.71 8.32 -5.67
C SER A 130 -16.06 7.97 -7.01
N TYR A 131 -14.77 8.25 -7.18
CA TYR A 131 -14.02 7.95 -8.42
C TYR A 131 -13.15 6.70 -8.33
N LEU A 132 -13.08 6.07 -7.15
CA LEU A 132 -12.20 4.94 -6.92
C LEU A 132 -12.67 3.72 -7.73
N GLN A 133 -11.75 3.10 -8.46
CA GLN A 133 -11.98 1.94 -9.31
C GLN A 133 -11.36 0.67 -8.72
N TYR A 134 -10.27 0.80 -7.96
CA TYR A 134 -9.62 -0.29 -7.26
C TYR A 134 -9.29 0.09 -5.81
N LEU A 135 -9.78 -0.72 -4.88
CA LEU A 135 -9.43 -0.66 -3.46
C LEU A 135 -8.74 -1.96 -3.04
N LYS A 136 -7.59 -1.83 -2.39
CA LYS A 136 -6.92 -2.92 -1.67
C LYS A 136 -6.72 -2.55 -0.21
N LEU A 137 -7.21 -3.39 0.69
CA LEU A 137 -7.00 -3.30 2.13
C LEU A 137 -6.19 -4.50 2.59
N VAL A 138 -5.12 -4.24 3.34
CA VAL A 138 -4.28 -5.26 3.98
C VAL A 138 -4.20 -4.96 5.47
N ALA A 139 -4.75 -5.84 6.31
CA ALA A 139 -4.74 -5.69 7.75
C ALA A 139 -4.81 -7.01 8.49
N ASP A 140 -4.65 -7.00 9.81
CA ASP A 140 -4.98 -8.16 10.63
C ASP A 140 -6.51 -8.28 10.74
N GLU A 141 -7.18 -7.15 10.98
CA GLU A 141 -8.64 -7.07 11.11
C GLU A 141 -9.22 -5.73 10.63
N LEU A 142 -10.52 -5.76 10.31
CA LEU A 142 -11.34 -4.57 10.11
C LEU A 142 -12.28 -4.41 11.31
N GLU A 143 -12.47 -3.19 11.79
CA GLU A 143 -13.62 -2.90 12.65
C GLU A 143 -14.93 -3.12 11.89
N LYS A 144 -16.03 -3.27 12.65
CA LYS A 144 -17.36 -3.45 12.06
C LYS A 144 -17.66 -2.29 11.12
N PHE A 145 -17.84 -2.62 9.85
CA PHE A 145 -18.06 -1.66 8.78
C PHE A 145 -19.18 -2.15 7.87
N ILE A 146 -20.04 -1.20 7.49
CA ILE A 146 -21.17 -1.44 6.59
C ILE A 146 -20.92 -0.62 5.33
N ILE A 147 -20.81 -1.31 4.18
CA ILE A 147 -20.85 -0.64 2.88
C ILE A 147 -22.32 -0.39 2.56
N LYS A 148 -22.74 0.86 2.77
CA LYS A 148 -24.11 1.31 2.55
C LYS A 148 -24.48 1.28 1.06
N VAL A 149 -25.77 1.34 0.76
CA VAL A 149 -26.29 1.55 -0.60
C VAL A 149 -25.55 2.70 -1.30
N GLN A 150 -25.15 2.51 -2.57
CA GLN A 150 -24.30 3.44 -3.35
C GLN A 150 -22.86 3.65 -2.82
N GLY A 151 -22.44 2.93 -1.78
CA GLY A 151 -21.06 2.92 -1.31
C GLY A 151 -20.11 2.43 -2.39
N PHE A 152 -19.00 3.16 -2.56
CA PHE A 152 -18.04 3.00 -3.66
C PHE A 152 -18.69 2.89 -5.06
N PRO A 153 -19.29 3.98 -5.55
CA PRO A 153 -20.19 3.96 -6.71
C PRO A 153 -19.51 3.67 -8.05
N ARG A 154 -18.18 3.59 -8.12
CA ARG A 154 -17.41 3.28 -9.34
C ARG A 154 -16.40 2.14 -9.16
N LEU A 155 -16.45 1.43 -8.03
CA LEU A 155 -15.47 0.40 -7.72
C LEU A 155 -15.67 -0.80 -8.64
N LEU A 156 -14.59 -1.16 -9.34
CA LEU A 156 -14.53 -2.31 -10.23
C LEU A 156 -13.85 -3.51 -9.55
N ARG A 157 -12.90 -3.23 -8.65
CA ARG A 157 -12.14 -4.24 -7.93
C ARG A 157 -12.05 -3.93 -6.45
N LEU A 158 -12.41 -4.91 -5.63
CA LEU A 158 -12.22 -4.90 -4.18
C LEU A 158 -11.30 -6.05 -3.79
N CYS A 159 -10.21 -5.75 -3.09
CA CYS A 159 -9.27 -6.73 -2.57
C CYS A 159 -9.14 -6.52 -1.06
N ILE A 160 -9.51 -7.52 -0.28
CA ILE A 160 -9.42 -7.51 1.17
C ILE A 160 -8.49 -8.66 1.58
N VAL A 161 -7.38 -8.32 2.23
CA VAL A 161 -6.39 -9.26 2.75
C VAL A 161 -6.40 -9.16 4.26
N LEU A 162 -6.80 -10.23 4.95
CA LEU A 162 -6.95 -10.24 6.40
C LEU A 162 -6.33 -11.47 7.05
N GLN A 163 -5.81 -11.29 8.27
CA GLN A 163 -5.46 -12.41 9.14
C GLN A 163 -6.71 -13.01 9.80
N CYS A 164 -7.63 -12.16 10.27
CA CYS A 164 -8.90 -12.54 10.88
C CYS A 164 -10.07 -12.33 9.90
N PRO A 165 -11.11 -13.19 9.88
CA PRO A 165 -12.22 -13.11 8.92
C PRO A 165 -13.26 -12.01 9.28
N THR A 166 -12.79 -10.78 9.43
CA THR A 166 -13.58 -9.59 9.80
C THR A 166 -13.99 -8.81 8.54
N PHE A 167 -14.83 -9.43 7.70
CA PHE A 167 -15.30 -8.82 6.45
C PHE A 167 -16.43 -7.79 6.69
N PRO A 168 -16.57 -6.78 5.80
CA PRO A 168 -17.65 -5.81 5.92
C PRO A 168 -19.01 -6.43 5.60
N VAL A 169 -20.06 -5.88 6.22
CA VAL A 169 -21.43 -6.12 5.77
C VAL A 169 -21.67 -5.25 4.54
N ILE A 170 -22.19 -5.85 3.46
CA ILE A 170 -22.41 -5.15 2.20
C ILE A 170 -23.92 -5.11 1.96
N GLU A 171 -24.49 -3.91 1.97
CA GLU A 171 -25.93 -3.72 1.72
C GLU A 171 -26.26 -3.95 0.24
N GLU A 172 -27.50 -4.37 -0.03
CA GLU A 172 -28.01 -4.47 -1.39
C GLU A 172 -27.94 -3.10 -2.09
N GLY A 173 -27.31 -3.05 -3.27
CA GLY A 173 -27.10 -1.81 -4.02
C GLY A 173 -25.79 -1.07 -3.69
N ALA A 174 -24.95 -1.60 -2.80
CA ALA A 174 -23.55 -1.21 -2.71
C ALA A 174 -22.72 -1.80 -3.87
N LEU A 175 -21.54 -1.21 -4.13
CA LEU A 175 -20.57 -1.72 -5.12
C LEU A 175 -21.19 -2.02 -6.51
N PRO A 176 -21.95 -1.09 -7.12
CA PRO A 176 -22.84 -1.40 -8.24
C PRO A 176 -22.13 -1.89 -9.50
N PHE A 177 -20.83 -1.61 -9.66
CA PHE A 177 -20.03 -2.00 -10.83
C PHE A 177 -18.92 -3.01 -10.49
N LEU A 178 -19.00 -3.69 -9.34
CA LEU A 178 -17.95 -4.62 -8.93
C LEU A 178 -17.82 -5.77 -9.93
N VAL A 179 -16.61 -5.92 -10.49
CA VAL A 179 -16.24 -6.97 -11.44
C VAL A 179 -15.41 -8.07 -10.77
N THR A 180 -14.48 -7.67 -9.90
CA THR A 180 -13.56 -8.59 -9.22
C THR A 180 -13.65 -8.40 -7.71
N LEU A 181 -13.96 -9.48 -6.99
CA LEU A 181 -13.91 -9.56 -5.54
C LEU A 181 -12.76 -10.49 -5.11
N GLN A 182 -11.84 -10.01 -4.27
CA GLN A 182 -10.75 -10.82 -3.73
C GLN A 182 -10.80 -10.82 -2.20
N LEU A 183 -10.96 -12.00 -1.60
CA LEU A 183 -11.05 -12.22 -0.16
C LEU A 183 -9.91 -13.15 0.25
N LEU A 184 -8.79 -12.55 0.65
CA LEU A 184 -7.56 -13.27 0.98
C LEU A 184 -7.43 -13.37 2.50
N CYS A 185 -8.15 -14.32 3.08
CA CYS A 185 -8.05 -14.70 4.49
C CYS A 185 -8.03 -16.23 4.58
N LYS A 186 -7.05 -16.81 5.28
CA LYS A 186 -6.93 -18.27 5.45
C LYS A 186 -8.09 -18.84 6.27
N ASP A 187 -8.56 -18.07 7.24
CA ASP A 187 -9.62 -18.42 8.19
C ASP A 187 -11.00 -17.95 7.69
N LEU A 188 -11.15 -17.72 6.39
CA LEU A 188 -12.45 -17.47 5.76
C LEU A 188 -13.32 -18.72 5.93
N HIS A 189 -14.51 -18.53 6.50
CA HIS A 189 -15.51 -19.58 6.69
C HIS A 189 -16.79 -19.25 5.94
N GLY A 190 -17.28 -20.24 5.20
CA GLY A 190 -18.44 -20.12 4.33
C GLY A 190 -18.40 -18.90 3.41
N LEU A 191 -19.54 -18.21 3.26
CA LEU A 191 -19.62 -16.97 2.47
C LEU A 191 -19.30 -15.71 3.28
N SER A 192 -19.09 -15.81 4.60
CA SER A 192 -18.88 -14.67 5.50
C SER A 192 -19.92 -13.56 5.32
N ASP A 193 -21.19 -13.97 5.20
CA ASP A 193 -22.36 -13.11 4.99
C ASP A 193 -22.31 -12.24 3.72
N ILE A 194 -21.40 -12.54 2.78
CA ILE A 194 -21.32 -11.84 1.50
C ILE A 194 -22.30 -12.45 0.50
N GLN A 195 -23.32 -11.67 0.15
CA GLN A 195 -24.33 -12.00 -0.86
C GLN A 195 -23.85 -11.59 -2.26
N ILE A 196 -23.12 -12.47 -2.94
CA ILE A 196 -22.56 -12.14 -4.26
C ILE A 196 -23.63 -11.95 -5.34
N GLU A 197 -24.83 -12.50 -5.16
CA GLU A 197 -25.99 -12.32 -6.03
C GLU A 197 -26.40 -10.86 -6.23
N CYS A 198 -26.06 -9.98 -5.28
CA CYS A 198 -26.31 -8.54 -5.38
C CYS A 198 -25.36 -7.85 -6.38
N PHE A 199 -24.23 -8.45 -6.74
CA PHE A 199 -23.20 -7.85 -7.60
C PHE A 199 -23.45 -8.13 -9.09
N LYS A 200 -24.31 -7.31 -9.70
CA LYS A 200 -24.80 -7.47 -11.09
C LYS A 200 -23.72 -7.55 -12.18
N HIS A 201 -22.50 -7.09 -11.91
CA HIS A 201 -21.37 -7.11 -12.85
C HIS A 201 -20.24 -8.06 -12.46
N LEU A 202 -20.41 -8.87 -11.41
CA LEU A 202 -19.36 -9.73 -10.89
C LEU A 202 -18.97 -10.79 -11.92
N GLN A 203 -17.67 -10.91 -12.18
CA GLN A 203 -17.07 -11.88 -13.12
C GLN A 203 -16.06 -12.78 -12.43
N GLU A 204 -15.43 -12.33 -11.35
CA GLU A 204 -14.34 -13.06 -10.71
C GLU A 204 -14.39 -12.94 -9.18
N VAL A 205 -14.24 -14.08 -8.50
CA VAL A 205 -14.01 -14.18 -7.06
C VAL A 205 -12.66 -14.86 -6.86
N THR A 206 -11.76 -14.24 -6.11
CA THR A 206 -10.50 -14.85 -5.70
C THR A 206 -10.49 -15.09 -4.20
N LEU A 207 -10.19 -16.31 -3.78
CA LEU A 207 -10.06 -16.69 -2.38
C LEU A 207 -8.60 -17.02 -2.04
N HIS A 208 -8.27 -16.98 -0.75
CA HIS A 208 -7.00 -17.50 -0.27
C HIS A 208 -6.89 -19.01 -0.57
N SER A 209 -5.71 -19.50 -0.97
CA SER A 209 -5.52 -20.93 -1.27
C SER A 209 -5.66 -21.86 -0.07
N GLY A 210 -5.51 -21.31 1.14
CA GLY A 210 -5.62 -22.03 2.41
C GLY A 210 -7.05 -22.20 2.95
N VAL A 211 -8.08 -21.65 2.28
CA VAL A 211 -9.46 -21.83 2.74
C VAL A 211 -9.87 -23.30 2.69
N THR A 212 -10.78 -23.70 3.58
CA THR A 212 -11.22 -25.09 3.66
C THR A 212 -11.91 -25.55 2.36
N PRO A 213 -11.84 -26.85 2.00
CA PRO A 213 -12.56 -27.37 0.85
C PRO A 213 -14.07 -27.12 0.91
N ALA A 214 -14.67 -27.17 2.10
CA ALA A 214 -16.09 -26.87 2.32
C ALA A 214 -16.42 -25.42 1.95
N THR A 215 -15.66 -24.46 2.48
CA THR A 215 -15.78 -23.04 2.13
C THR A 215 -15.61 -22.82 0.63
N ARG A 216 -14.61 -23.44 0.01
CA ARG A 216 -14.42 -23.36 -1.45
C ARG A 216 -15.64 -23.88 -2.22
N GLN A 217 -16.24 -24.99 -1.79
CA GLN A 217 -17.42 -25.57 -2.42
C GLN A 217 -18.64 -24.65 -2.31
N GLU A 218 -18.84 -24.01 -1.16
CA GLU A 218 -19.91 -23.01 -0.97
C GLU A 218 -19.76 -21.84 -1.95
N TRP A 219 -18.55 -21.28 -2.08
CA TRP A 219 -18.28 -20.22 -3.06
C TRP A 219 -18.49 -20.68 -4.51
N VAL A 220 -18.07 -21.90 -4.85
CA VAL A 220 -18.32 -22.48 -6.18
C VAL A 220 -19.81 -22.68 -6.44
N LYS A 221 -20.58 -23.07 -5.41
CA LYS A 221 -22.04 -23.21 -5.52
C LYS A 221 -22.70 -21.85 -5.74
N ALA A 222 -22.41 -20.87 -4.89
CA ALA A 222 -22.93 -19.51 -5.02
C ALA A 222 -22.58 -18.91 -6.39
N ALA A 223 -21.34 -19.10 -6.85
CA ALA A 223 -20.93 -18.66 -8.18
C ALA A 223 -21.71 -19.36 -9.30
N LYS A 224 -22.07 -20.65 -9.18
CA LYS A 224 -22.90 -21.34 -10.18
C LYS A 224 -24.34 -20.85 -10.20
N GLU A 225 -24.86 -20.37 -9.08
CA GLU A 225 -26.23 -19.86 -8.96
C GLU A 225 -26.34 -18.38 -9.38
N HIS A 226 -25.22 -17.64 -9.32
CA HIS A 226 -25.12 -16.26 -9.77
C HIS A 226 -25.37 -16.09 -11.28
N LEU A 227 -26.09 -15.02 -11.65
CA LEU A 227 -26.49 -14.69 -13.03
C LEU A 227 -25.31 -14.73 -14.03
N ASN A 228 -24.17 -14.12 -13.67
CA ASN A 228 -22.98 -14.05 -14.52
C ASN A 228 -22.00 -15.23 -14.38
N ARG A 229 -22.29 -16.20 -13.49
CA ARG A 229 -21.42 -17.36 -13.22
C ARG A 229 -19.93 -17.01 -13.02
N PRO A 230 -19.57 -16.18 -12.02
CA PRO A 230 -18.21 -15.69 -11.85
C PRO A 230 -17.21 -16.83 -11.63
N LYS A 231 -15.98 -16.64 -12.11
CA LYS A 231 -14.89 -17.60 -11.92
C LYS A 231 -14.41 -17.55 -10.47
N VAL A 232 -14.31 -18.72 -9.83
CA VAL A 232 -13.70 -18.84 -8.50
C VAL A 232 -12.24 -19.26 -8.66
N LEU A 233 -11.33 -18.38 -8.25
CA LEU A 233 -9.89 -18.56 -8.31
C LEU A 233 -9.31 -18.71 -6.89
N LEU A 234 -8.16 -19.36 -6.79
CA LEU A 234 -7.38 -19.45 -5.56
C LEU A 234 -6.06 -18.72 -5.74
N LEU A 235 -5.67 -17.92 -4.75
CA LEU A 235 -4.41 -17.20 -4.73
C LEU A 235 -3.67 -17.52 -3.43
N LYS A 236 -2.37 -17.83 -3.55
CA LYS A 236 -1.49 -17.90 -2.39
C LYS A 236 -1.20 -16.48 -1.92
N SER A 237 -1.35 -16.21 -0.62
CA SER A 237 -0.68 -15.06 -0.01
C SER A 237 0.81 -15.20 -0.29
N VAL A 238 1.39 -14.25 -1.00
CA VAL A 238 2.84 -14.00 -0.88
C VAL A 238 2.95 -13.31 0.46
N ASP A 239 3.50 -14.00 1.46
CA ASP A 239 3.79 -13.41 2.75
C ASP A 239 4.49 -12.07 2.50
N THR A 240 3.83 -10.99 2.88
CA THR A 240 4.36 -9.64 2.69
C THR A 240 5.31 -9.36 3.84
N ALA A 241 6.41 -10.10 3.82
CA ALA A 241 7.69 -9.80 4.45
C ALA A 241 8.72 -10.51 3.58
N GLU A 242 9.54 -9.72 2.86
CA GLU A 242 10.74 -10.15 2.15
C GLU A 242 10.58 -10.98 0.86
N SER A 243 10.65 -10.29 -0.28
CA SER A 243 11.22 -10.84 -1.52
C SER A 243 11.58 -9.69 -2.48
N GLU A 244 12.50 -8.84 -2.04
CA GLU A 244 13.55 -8.24 -2.89
C GLU A 244 14.84 -8.29 -2.07
N HIS A 245 15.27 -9.50 -1.70
CA HIS A 245 16.63 -9.75 -1.25
C HIS A 245 17.52 -9.79 -2.49
N THR A 246 18.25 -8.71 -2.70
CA THR A 246 19.55 -8.73 -3.38
C THR A 246 20.50 -7.85 -2.56
N ASP A 247 21.31 -8.53 -1.76
CA ASP A 247 22.68 -8.19 -1.37
C ASP A 247 22.98 -6.73 -0.99
N VAL A 248 22.82 -6.40 0.29
CA VAL A 248 23.47 -5.21 0.88
C VAL A 248 24.28 -5.53 2.16
N ASP A 249 24.26 -6.76 2.66
CA ASP A 249 25.00 -7.14 3.88
C ASP A 249 26.46 -7.56 3.67
N SER A 250 27.00 -7.48 2.45
CA SER A 250 28.45 -7.75 2.19
C SER A 250 29.34 -6.52 2.17
N VAL A 251 28.85 -5.32 2.53
CA VAL A 251 29.67 -4.08 2.45
C VAL A 251 30.02 -3.47 3.82
N MET A 252 29.53 -4.02 4.94
CA MET A 252 29.89 -3.52 6.28
C MET A 252 30.71 -4.46 7.17
N GLU A 253 31.01 -5.69 6.72
CA GLU A 253 31.95 -6.61 7.40
C GLU A 253 33.41 -6.47 6.90
N ALA A 254 33.66 -5.68 5.83
CA ALA A 254 35.01 -5.53 5.26
C ALA A 254 35.83 -4.34 5.81
N VAL A 255 35.39 -3.66 6.89
CA VAL A 255 36.10 -2.48 7.44
C VAL A 255 36.53 -2.67 8.91
N LYS A 256 36.52 -3.90 9.43
CA LYS A 256 37.00 -4.20 10.81
C LYS A 256 38.16 -5.18 10.93
N SER A 257 38.75 -5.62 9.83
CA SER A 257 39.91 -6.51 9.87
C SER A 257 41.02 -6.06 8.92
N GLU A 258 41.59 -4.87 9.17
CA GLU A 258 42.93 -4.53 8.69
C GLU A 258 43.50 -3.39 9.54
N THR A 259 43.90 -3.70 10.78
CA THR A 259 44.79 -2.80 11.55
C THR A 259 45.56 -3.58 12.60
N THR A 260 46.53 -4.37 12.16
CA THR A 260 47.71 -4.94 12.87
C THR A 260 48.25 -6.02 11.92
N GLU A 261 49.51 -6.13 11.52
CA GLU A 261 50.83 -5.62 11.88
C GLU A 261 51.70 -5.74 10.61
N TYR A 262 52.59 -4.78 10.35
CA TYR A 262 53.89 -5.13 9.74
C TYR A 262 54.97 -4.27 10.40
N SER A 263 55.75 -4.93 11.25
CA SER A 263 57.00 -4.42 11.80
C SER A 263 57.99 -4.16 10.66
N ILE A 264 58.54 -2.95 10.61
CA ILE A 264 59.75 -2.64 9.85
C ILE A 264 60.92 -2.72 10.84
N ALA A 265 61.76 -3.73 10.71
CA ALA A 265 63.06 -3.80 11.38
C ALA A 265 64.07 -2.91 10.63
N PRO A 266 65.00 -2.22 11.32
CA PRO A 266 66.10 -1.52 10.66
C PRO A 266 67.30 -2.46 10.50
N GLU A 267 67.73 -2.69 9.26
CA GLU A 267 69.07 -3.20 8.95
C GLU A 267 70.09 -2.08 9.22
N GLY A 268 71.04 -2.36 10.13
CA GLY A 268 72.27 -1.58 10.27
C GLY A 268 73.31 -2.01 9.23
N PRO A 269 74.28 -1.16 8.87
CA PRO A 269 75.32 -1.52 7.91
C PRO A 269 76.51 -2.21 8.59
N GLU A 270 77.01 -3.28 7.97
CA GLU A 270 78.36 -3.82 8.23
C GLU A 270 79.44 -2.97 7.52
N GLN A 271 80.62 -3.05 8.10
CA GLN A 271 81.78 -2.16 8.03
C GLN A 271 82.60 -2.27 6.73
N VAL A 272 83.24 -1.17 6.31
CA VAL A 272 84.73 -0.97 6.25
C VAL A 272 85.01 0.53 6.38
#